data_AF-A0A5A5T8D4-F1
#
_entry.id   AF-A0A5A5T8D4-F1
#
_cell.length_a   1.000
_cell.length_b   1.000
_cell.length_c   1.000
_cell.angle_alpha   90.00
_cell.angle_beta   90.00
_cell.angle_gamma   90.00
#
_symmetry.space_group_name_H-M   'P 1'
#
loop_
_entity.id
_entity.type
_entity.pdbx_description
1 polymer ?
#
loop_
_entity_poly.entity_id
_entity_poly.type
_entity_poly.pdbx_seq_one_letter_code
_entity_poly.pdbx_strand_id
1 'polypeptide(L)'
;MNGSANMLYQLREGTHFHASAYPTPTQPVARSQRLIFSIISMLTGLFLIGGGFFYGSTSHNVYYQHVKAGLFHILTINNGTYAFQKAGTSIYYIIDPRKFSPHLNDARLQRNEPITTLIYKDDPQTLSLKVDNIQTSATTYAVVQFALADKKIWRQQVYSATEYIQNPQGIIINNWLQGSLLAGAGFLIVIIVSVWSFSSEQKQKRRQRISSTNAQIARLTPSMLDIVSTYYPDQDQQDTLKLSTQSHVDQQDTLRLAANTHPDQQDTRELPSPPA
;
A
#
# COMPACT_ATOMS: atom_id res chain seq x y z
N MET A 1 -29.27 9.54 85.25
CA MET A 1 -28.18 8.62 85.64
C MET A 1 -27.07 8.80 84.61
N ASN A 2 -26.15 9.75 84.80
CA ASN A 2 -24.88 9.62 85.55
C ASN A 2 -23.99 8.46 85.06
N GLY A 3 -22.78 8.81 84.60
CA GLY A 3 -21.67 7.89 84.42
C GLY A 3 -20.84 8.23 83.17
N SER A 4 -19.92 9.20 83.21
CA SER A 4 -18.55 9.11 83.73
C SER A 4 -17.55 9.13 82.56
N ALA A 5 -16.84 10.25 82.47
CA ALA A 5 -15.67 10.42 81.63
C ALA A 5 -14.54 9.50 82.10
N ASN A 6 -13.90 8.78 81.17
CA ASN A 6 -12.60 8.17 81.40
C ASN A 6 -11.63 8.68 80.33
N MET A 7 -10.75 9.56 80.80
CA MET A 7 -9.66 10.19 80.10
C MET A 7 -8.47 9.22 80.18
N LEU A 8 -8.16 8.54 79.07
CA LEU A 8 -6.99 7.67 78.96
C LEU A 8 -5.97 8.35 78.03
N TYR A 9 -4.93 8.91 78.65
CA TYR A 9 -3.71 9.36 77.98
C TYR A 9 -2.99 8.14 77.41
N GLN A 10 -3.07 7.93 76.08
CA GLN A 10 -2.14 7.05 75.40
C GLN A 10 -0.85 7.82 75.08
N LEU A 11 0.23 7.38 75.72
CA LEU A 11 1.59 7.78 75.42
C LEU A 11 1.93 7.45 73.96
N ARG A 12 2.43 8.46 73.28
CA ARG A 12 2.94 8.43 71.91
C ARG A 12 4.31 7.76 71.91
N GLU A 13 4.35 6.45 71.64
CA GLU A 13 5.59 5.72 71.37
C GLU A 13 6.18 6.14 70.01
N GLY A 14 7.50 6.35 70.01
CA GLY A 14 8.27 6.90 68.90
C GLY A 14 8.24 6.00 67.66
N THR A 15 7.70 6.53 66.57
CA THR A 15 7.82 5.93 65.25
C THR A 15 9.26 6.07 64.75
N HIS A 16 10.01 4.98 64.80
CA HIS A 16 11.21 4.81 63.99
C HIS A 16 10.81 4.96 62.52
N PHE A 17 11.17 6.09 61.91
CA PHE A 17 11.03 6.29 60.47
C PHE A 17 11.98 5.34 59.75
N HIS A 18 11.49 4.14 59.40
CA HIS A 18 12.10 3.35 58.34
C HIS A 18 12.03 4.20 57.07
N ALA A 19 13.18 4.64 56.58
CA ALA A 19 13.30 5.29 55.29
C ALA A 19 12.74 4.34 54.23
N SER A 20 11.49 4.57 53.82
CA SER A 20 10.81 3.82 52.78
C SER A 20 11.66 3.90 51.52
N ALA A 21 12.29 2.79 51.14
CA ALA A 21 13.02 2.68 49.89
C ALA A 21 12.08 3.10 48.76
N TYR A 22 12.33 4.27 48.17
CA TYR A 22 11.51 4.78 47.08
C TYR A 22 11.47 3.73 45.98
N PRO A 23 10.28 3.27 45.55
CA PRO A 23 10.17 2.24 44.55
C PRO A 23 10.89 2.74 43.29
N THR A 24 11.92 2.00 42.88
CA THR A 24 12.69 2.33 41.69
C THR A 24 11.74 2.27 40.50
N PRO A 25 11.57 3.35 39.73
CA PRO A 25 10.60 3.38 38.64
C PRO A 25 10.99 2.34 37.59
N THR A 26 10.21 1.28 37.48
CA THR A 26 10.35 0.24 36.46
C THR A 26 9.99 0.84 35.10
N GLN A 27 10.99 1.37 34.37
CA GLN A 27 10.83 1.90 33.01
C GLN A 27 11.12 0.95 31.81
N PRO A 28 11.16 -0.40 31.91
CA PRO A 28 11.62 -1.20 30.76
C PRO A 28 10.62 -1.31 29.59
N VAL A 29 9.31 -1.08 29.80
CA VAL A 29 8.27 -1.47 28.82
C VAL A 29 8.24 -0.59 27.56
N ALA A 30 8.55 0.71 27.67
CA ALA A 30 8.37 1.64 26.54
C ALA A 30 9.43 1.49 25.43
N ARG A 31 10.59 0.89 25.72
CA ARG A 31 11.67 0.72 24.72
C ARG A 31 11.43 -0.48 23.82
N SER A 32 10.96 -1.60 24.36
CA SER A 32 10.73 -2.82 23.58
C SER A 32 9.64 -2.63 22.53
N GLN A 33 8.55 -1.93 22.88
CA GLN A 33 7.46 -1.65 21.95
C GLN A 33 7.92 -0.88 20.71
N ARG A 34 8.74 0.17 20.87
CA ARG A 34 9.25 0.97 19.74
C ARG A 34 10.14 0.16 18.79
N LEU A 35 10.97 -0.72 19.35
CA LEU A 35 11.82 -1.62 18.54
C LEU A 35 10.97 -2.60 17.74
N ILE A 36 9.97 -3.21 18.37
CA ILE A 36 9.06 -4.15 17.71
C ILE A 36 8.32 -3.46 16.56
N PHE A 37 7.77 -2.26 16.77
CA PHE A 37 7.10 -1.49 15.70
C PHE A 37 8.05 -1.13 14.55
N SER A 38 9.28 -0.73 14.86
CA SER A 38 10.30 -0.41 13.85
C SER A 38 10.65 -1.64 13.00
N ILE A 39 10.87 -2.79 13.65
CA ILE A 39 11.17 -4.06 12.98
C ILE A 39 10.00 -4.48 12.08
N ILE A 40 8.77 -4.47 12.59
CA ILE A 40 7.58 -4.82 11.79
C ILE A 40 7.45 -3.88 10.58
N SER A 41 7.63 -2.58 10.78
CA SER A 41 7.52 -1.60 9.70
C SER A 41 8.62 -1.77 8.64
N MET A 42 9.85 -2.08 9.05
CA MET A 42 10.95 -2.41 8.13
C MET A 42 10.66 -3.69 7.34
N LEU A 43 10.18 -4.75 8.00
CA LEU A 43 9.82 -6.00 7.33
C LEU A 43 8.69 -5.79 6.32
N THR A 44 7.66 -5.02 6.68
CA THR A 44 6.58 -4.65 5.76
C THR A 44 7.11 -3.86 4.56
N GLY A 45 7.99 -2.88 4.78
CA GLY A 45 8.60 -2.11 3.70
C GLY A 45 9.44 -2.98 2.77
N LEU A 46 10.27 -3.88 3.32
CA LEU A 46 11.06 -4.83 2.53
C LEU A 46 10.18 -5.82 1.76
N PHE A 47 9.08 -6.29 2.36
CA PHE A 47 8.11 -7.15 1.69
C PHE A 47 7.45 -6.44 0.51
N LEU A 48 7.06 -5.17 0.65
CA LEU A 48 6.51 -4.37 -0.45
C LEU A 48 7.52 -4.14 -1.57
N ILE A 49 8.79 -3.88 -1.24
CA ILE A 49 9.87 -3.77 -2.22
C ILE A 49 10.02 -5.09 -2.99
N GLY A 50 10.20 -6.21 -2.28
CA GLY A 50 10.33 -7.53 -2.89
C GLY A 50 9.12 -7.92 -3.72
N GLY A 51 7.91 -7.69 -3.20
CA GLY A 51 6.64 -7.94 -3.88
C GLY A 51 6.47 -7.08 -5.13
N GLY A 52 6.90 -5.81 -5.09
CA GLY A 52 6.87 -4.91 -6.24
C GLY A 52 7.78 -5.39 -7.37
N PHE A 53 9.02 -5.79 -7.04
CA PHE A 53 9.94 -6.36 -8.01
C PHE A 53 9.45 -7.71 -8.57
N PHE A 54 8.95 -8.59 -7.70
CA PHE A 54 8.40 -9.87 -8.11
C PHE A 54 7.19 -9.70 -9.04
N TYR A 55 6.29 -8.76 -8.72
CA TYR A 55 5.17 -8.42 -9.59
C TYR A 55 5.65 -7.84 -10.93
N GLY A 56 6.61 -6.91 -10.91
CA GLY A 56 7.22 -6.36 -12.12
C GLY A 56 7.86 -7.44 -13.00
N SER A 57 8.51 -8.45 -12.41
CA SER A 57 9.15 -9.54 -13.16
C SER A 57 8.16 -10.52 -13.80
N THR A 58 6.86 -10.42 -13.52
CA THR A 58 5.82 -11.16 -14.27
C THR A 58 5.47 -10.54 -15.62
N SER A 59 6.08 -9.39 -15.96
CA SER A 59 5.93 -8.77 -17.27
C SER A 59 6.44 -9.70 -18.37
N HIS A 60 5.67 -9.85 -19.44
CA HIS A 60 6.04 -10.71 -20.56
C HIS A 60 5.44 -10.20 -21.88
N ASN A 61 6.01 -10.68 -22.98
CA ASN A 61 5.46 -10.45 -24.32
C ASN A 61 4.44 -11.54 -24.63
N VAL A 62 3.27 -11.14 -25.11
CA VAL A 62 2.23 -12.05 -25.58
C VAL A 62 2.25 -12.02 -27.09
N TYR A 63 2.70 -13.12 -27.68
CA TYR A 63 2.73 -13.30 -29.13
C TYR A 63 1.41 -13.86 -29.65
N TYR A 64 1.16 -13.66 -30.93
CA TYR A 64 0.02 -14.25 -31.61
C TYR A 64 0.45 -15.47 -32.41
N GLN A 65 -0.33 -16.54 -32.30
CA GLN A 65 -0.04 -17.84 -32.89
C GLN A 65 -1.15 -18.27 -33.84
N HIS A 66 -0.76 -18.85 -34.97
CA HIS A 66 -1.69 -19.38 -35.96
C HIS A 66 -2.03 -20.84 -35.68
N VAL A 67 -3.32 -21.17 -35.68
CA VAL A 67 -3.79 -22.55 -35.66
C VAL A 67 -4.08 -22.98 -37.09
N LYS A 68 -3.53 -24.13 -37.49
CA LYS A 68 -3.85 -24.76 -38.77
C LYS A 68 -5.37 -24.98 -38.89
N ALA A 69 -5.91 -24.71 -40.07
CA ALA A 69 -7.31 -24.99 -40.39
C ALA A 69 -7.69 -26.43 -40.00
N GLY A 70 -8.92 -26.63 -39.52
CA GLY A 70 -9.36 -27.92 -39.02
C GLY A 70 -10.83 -27.92 -38.62
N LEU A 71 -11.29 -29.07 -38.13
CA LEU A 71 -12.62 -29.20 -37.55
C LEU A 71 -12.58 -28.71 -36.10
N PHE A 72 -13.46 -27.76 -35.80
CA PHE A 72 -13.64 -27.22 -34.46
C PHE A 72 -15.07 -27.51 -34.00
N HIS A 73 -15.18 -27.97 -32.76
CA HIS A 73 -16.46 -28.02 -32.05
C HIS A 73 -16.69 -26.66 -31.39
N ILE A 74 -17.85 -26.08 -31.65
CA ILE A 74 -18.24 -24.79 -31.06
C ILE A 74 -19.09 -25.08 -29.83
N LEU A 75 -18.65 -24.61 -28.68
CA LEU A 75 -19.38 -24.67 -27.42
C LEU A 75 -19.81 -23.26 -27.03
N THR A 76 -21.08 -23.08 -26.71
CA THR A 76 -21.56 -21.84 -26.10
C THR A 76 -21.27 -21.89 -24.61
N ILE A 77 -20.57 -20.90 -24.08
CA ILE A 77 -20.30 -20.74 -22.65
C ILE A 77 -21.38 -19.80 -22.08
N ASN A 78 -21.03 -18.91 -21.15
CA ASN A 78 -21.93 -17.97 -20.50
C ASN A 78 -21.87 -16.63 -21.24
N ASN A 79 -22.99 -15.89 -21.21
CA ASN A 79 -23.07 -14.50 -21.69
C ASN A 79 -22.66 -14.32 -23.16
N GLY A 80 -22.98 -15.28 -24.04
CA GLY A 80 -22.66 -15.20 -25.47
C GLY A 80 -21.16 -15.37 -25.79
N THR A 81 -20.34 -15.83 -24.85
CA THR A 81 -18.95 -16.21 -25.14
C THR A 81 -18.92 -17.63 -25.72
N TYR A 82 -18.06 -17.85 -26.72
CA TYR A 82 -17.92 -19.15 -27.37
C TYR A 82 -16.55 -19.76 -27.10
N ALA A 83 -16.49 -21.09 -27.06
CA ALA A 83 -15.27 -21.89 -27.03
C ALA A 83 -15.18 -22.68 -28.33
N PHE A 84 -14.08 -22.53 -29.07
CA PHE A 84 -13.77 -23.42 -30.17
C PHE A 84 -12.79 -24.49 -29.67
N GLN A 85 -13.20 -25.74 -29.71
CA GLN A 85 -12.35 -26.87 -29.38
C GLN A 85 -11.89 -27.54 -30.66
N LYS A 86 -10.59 -27.62 -30.89
CA LYS A 86 -10.06 -28.38 -32.02
C LYS A 86 -10.31 -29.87 -31.79
N ALA A 87 -10.86 -30.57 -32.78
CA ALA A 87 -11.13 -31.99 -32.66
C ALA A 87 -9.86 -32.77 -32.26
N GLY A 88 -9.96 -33.60 -31.21
CA GLY A 88 -8.86 -34.40 -30.68
C GLY A 88 -7.92 -33.67 -29.71
N THR A 89 -8.23 -32.44 -29.28
CA THR A 89 -7.45 -31.73 -28.24
C THR A 89 -8.32 -31.33 -27.04
N SER A 90 -7.68 -31.10 -25.89
CA SER A 90 -8.30 -30.52 -24.69
C SER A 90 -8.10 -29.00 -24.58
N ILE A 91 -7.76 -28.35 -25.71
CA ILE A 91 -7.47 -26.92 -25.78
C ILE A 91 -8.72 -26.20 -26.30
N TYR A 92 -9.12 -25.15 -25.59
CA TYR A 92 -10.27 -24.34 -25.96
C TYR A 92 -9.83 -22.94 -26.36
N TYR A 93 -10.30 -22.47 -27.51
CA TYR A 93 -10.05 -21.12 -28.00
C TYR A 93 -11.27 -20.26 -27.73
N ILE A 94 -11.13 -19.30 -26.82
CA ILE A 94 -12.24 -18.49 -26.29
C ILE A 94 -12.45 -17.26 -27.16
N ILE A 95 -13.71 -17.01 -27.51
CA ILE A 95 -14.16 -15.88 -28.32
C ILE A 95 -15.21 -15.11 -27.55
N ASP A 96 -14.92 -13.83 -27.33
CA ASP A 96 -15.91 -12.84 -26.90
C ASP A 96 -16.36 -12.04 -28.13
N PRO A 97 -17.57 -12.29 -28.68
CA PRO A 97 -18.08 -11.63 -29.89
C PRO A 97 -18.00 -10.09 -29.87
N ARG A 98 -18.08 -9.49 -28.68
CA ARG A 98 -18.09 -8.04 -28.48
C ARG A 98 -16.74 -7.39 -28.81
N LYS A 99 -15.65 -8.17 -28.83
CA LYS A 99 -14.30 -7.66 -29.10
C LYS A 99 -13.97 -7.62 -30.59
N PHE A 100 -14.79 -8.22 -31.45
CA PHE A 100 -14.49 -8.42 -32.87
C PHE A 100 -15.17 -7.40 -33.78
N SER A 101 -14.46 -7.02 -34.84
CA SER A 101 -14.95 -6.24 -35.97
C SER A 101 -14.74 -7.02 -37.28
N PRO A 102 -15.77 -7.18 -38.14
CA PRO A 102 -17.16 -6.78 -37.90
C PRO A 102 -17.77 -7.55 -36.72
N HIS A 103 -18.88 -7.06 -36.16
CA HIS A 103 -19.52 -7.75 -35.04
C HIS A 103 -19.96 -9.16 -35.47
N LEU A 104 -19.72 -10.15 -34.60
CA LEU A 104 -20.03 -11.54 -34.89
C LEU A 104 -21.53 -11.78 -34.75
N ASN A 105 -22.15 -12.30 -35.80
CA ASN A 105 -23.54 -12.71 -35.76
C ASN A 105 -23.62 -14.16 -35.25
N ASP A 106 -24.23 -14.35 -34.08
CA ASP A 106 -24.41 -15.65 -33.42
C ASP A 106 -25.01 -16.72 -34.34
N ALA A 107 -25.93 -16.33 -35.23
CA ALA A 107 -26.56 -17.24 -36.18
C ALA A 107 -25.56 -17.84 -37.18
N ARG A 108 -24.39 -17.22 -37.42
CA ARG A 108 -23.33 -17.81 -38.24
C ARG A 108 -22.60 -18.93 -37.52
N LEU A 109 -22.30 -18.74 -36.23
CA LEU A 109 -21.63 -19.76 -35.42
C LEU A 109 -22.49 -21.00 -35.26
N GLN A 110 -23.80 -20.83 -35.07
CA GLN A 110 -24.75 -21.94 -34.94
C GLN A 110 -24.89 -22.79 -36.22
N ARG A 111 -24.47 -22.28 -37.39
CA ARG A 111 -24.48 -23.03 -38.65
C ARG A 111 -23.28 -23.96 -38.84
N ASN A 112 -22.36 -24.02 -37.86
CA ASN A 112 -21.13 -24.81 -37.94
C ASN A 112 -20.34 -24.53 -39.23
N GLU A 113 -20.22 -23.24 -39.58
CA GLU A 113 -19.41 -22.82 -40.71
C GLU A 113 -17.93 -23.15 -40.45
N PRO A 114 -17.19 -23.67 -41.45
CA PRO A 114 -15.82 -24.12 -41.26
C PRO A 114 -14.91 -22.93 -40.95
N ILE A 115 -14.08 -23.10 -39.91
CA ILE A 115 -13.07 -22.12 -39.52
C ILE A 115 -11.81 -22.37 -40.35
N THR A 116 -11.49 -21.43 -41.24
CA THR A 116 -10.34 -21.54 -42.15
C THR A 116 -9.07 -20.92 -41.59
N THR A 117 -9.21 -19.97 -40.66
CA THR A 117 -8.09 -19.31 -40.01
C THR A 117 -8.46 -19.04 -38.56
N LEU A 118 -7.52 -19.28 -37.66
CA LEU A 118 -7.66 -18.93 -36.25
C LEU A 118 -6.30 -18.46 -35.72
N ILE A 119 -6.30 -17.29 -35.10
CA ILE A 119 -5.15 -16.68 -34.44
C ILE A 119 -5.53 -16.40 -32.99
N TYR A 120 -4.67 -16.80 -32.07
CA TYR A 120 -4.89 -16.66 -30.64
C TYR A 120 -3.69 -16.01 -29.95
N LYS A 121 -3.91 -15.50 -28.73
CA LYS A 121 -2.86 -15.01 -27.83
C LYS A 121 -2.17 -16.17 -27.14
N ASP A 122 -0.86 -16.23 -27.22
CA ASP A 122 -0.04 -17.23 -26.51
C ASP A 122 0.12 -16.87 -25.02
N ASP A 123 -1.02 -16.75 -24.33
CA ASP A 123 -1.14 -16.46 -22.91
C ASP A 123 -2.21 -17.43 -22.34
N PRO A 124 -1.80 -18.64 -21.91
CA PRO A 124 -2.73 -19.67 -21.50
C PRO A 124 -3.45 -19.29 -20.20
N GLN A 125 -4.78 -19.38 -20.22
CA GLN A 125 -5.63 -19.16 -19.05
C GLN A 125 -6.28 -20.46 -18.62
N THR A 126 -6.43 -20.66 -17.30
CA THR A 126 -7.21 -21.77 -16.76
C THR A 126 -8.64 -21.33 -16.56
N LEU A 127 -9.58 -21.97 -17.25
CA LEU A 127 -11.00 -21.70 -17.10
C LEU A 127 -11.72 -22.97 -16.65
N SER A 128 -12.56 -22.83 -15.63
CA SER A 128 -13.48 -23.89 -15.22
C SER A 128 -14.68 -23.87 -16.15
N LEU A 129 -14.73 -24.82 -17.07
CA LEU A 129 -15.82 -25.02 -18.02
C LEU A 129 -16.79 -26.06 -17.47
N LYS A 130 -18.10 -25.88 -17.70
CA LYS A 130 -19.11 -26.89 -17.44
C LYS A 130 -19.50 -27.53 -18.76
N VAL A 131 -18.97 -28.72 -19.04
CA VAL A 131 -19.26 -29.50 -20.24
C VAL A 131 -20.11 -30.69 -19.80
N ASP A 132 -21.31 -30.85 -20.35
CA ASP A 132 -22.23 -31.95 -20.04
C ASP A 132 -22.48 -32.14 -18.53
N ASN A 133 -22.70 -31.04 -17.81
CA ASN A 133 -22.86 -30.99 -16.35
C ASN A 133 -21.62 -31.36 -15.50
N ILE A 134 -20.46 -31.63 -16.10
CA ILE A 134 -19.21 -31.88 -15.38
C ILE A 134 -18.35 -30.61 -15.41
N GLN A 135 -17.91 -30.16 -14.24
CA GLN A 135 -16.97 -29.04 -14.13
C GLN A 135 -15.56 -29.55 -14.39
N THR A 136 -14.92 -29.03 -15.43
CA THR A 136 -13.56 -29.39 -15.83
C THR A 136 -12.71 -28.13 -15.95
N SER A 137 -11.51 -28.16 -15.38
CA SER A 137 -10.51 -27.12 -15.62
C SER A 137 -9.80 -27.41 -16.94
N ALA A 138 -9.85 -26.46 -17.87
CA ALA A 138 -9.19 -26.60 -19.16
C ALA A 138 -8.25 -25.43 -19.44
N THR A 139 -7.20 -25.70 -20.21
CA THR A 139 -6.33 -24.66 -20.76
C THR A 139 -7.03 -23.97 -21.91
N THR A 140 -7.09 -22.66 -21.82
CA THR A 140 -7.81 -21.81 -22.75
C THR A 140 -6.92 -20.72 -23.32
N TYR A 141 -7.19 -20.33 -24.56
CA TYR A 141 -6.48 -19.25 -25.24
C TYR A 141 -7.48 -18.26 -25.82
N ALA A 142 -7.22 -16.96 -25.66
CA ALA A 142 -8.08 -15.93 -26.25
C ALA A 142 -7.85 -15.84 -27.76
N VAL A 143 -8.91 -16.03 -28.56
CA VAL A 143 -8.87 -15.78 -30.01
C VAL A 143 -8.85 -14.28 -30.25
N VAL A 144 -8.01 -13.87 -31.18
CA VAL A 144 -7.86 -12.47 -31.59
C VAL A 144 -8.18 -12.25 -33.06
N GLN A 145 -8.14 -13.29 -33.87
CA GLN A 145 -8.66 -13.27 -35.22
C GLN A 145 -9.16 -14.65 -35.59
N PHE A 146 -10.27 -14.75 -36.30
CA PHE A 146 -10.67 -15.98 -36.95
C PHE A 146 -11.42 -15.68 -38.23
N ALA A 147 -11.58 -16.70 -39.06
CA ALA A 147 -12.31 -16.55 -40.30
C ALA A 147 -13.23 -17.74 -40.55
N LEU A 148 -14.46 -17.41 -40.97
CA LEU A 148 -15.48 -18.38 -41.34
C LEU A 148 -15.60 -18.41 -42.86
N ALA A 149 -15.58 -19.61 -43.45
CA ALA A 149 -15.87 -19.78 -44.86
C ALA A 149 -17.36 -19.95 -45.08
N ASP A 150 -17.93 -19.06 -45.90
CA ASP A 150 -19.30 -19.13 -46.33
C ASP A 150 -19.43 -20.05 -47.55
N LYS A 151 -20.01 -21.23 -47.35
CA LYS A 151 -20.21 -22.23 -48.40
C LYS A 151 -21.11 -21.75 -49.53
N LYS A 152 -21.99 -20.77 -49.29
CA LYS A 152 -22.96 -20.32 -50.31
C LYS A 152 -22.32 -19.37 -51.32
N ILE A 153 -21.45 -18.49 -50.85
CA ILE A 153 -20.87 -17.40 -51.65
C ILE A 153 -19.37 -17.59 -51.94
N TRP A 154 -18.76 -18.68 -51.47
CA TRP A 154 -17.33 -18.95 -51.61
C TRP A 154 -16.44 -17.80 -51.13
N ARG A 155 -16.89 -17.08 -50.08
CA ARG A 155 -16.14 -15.98 -49.47
C ARG A 155 -15.80 -16.31 -48.02
N GLN A 156 -14.60 -15.90 -47.62
CA GLN A 156 -14.15 -15.94 -46.24
C GLN A 156 -14.47 -14.61 -45.57
N GLN A 157 -15.20 -14.65 -44.45
CA GLN A 157 -15.40 -13.48 -43.62
C GLN A 157 -14.42 -13.54 -42.44
N VAL A 158 -13.55 -12.53 -42.35
CA VAL A 158 -12.55 -12.41 -41.29
C VAL A 158 -13.12 -11.54 -40.18
N TYR A 159 -12.99 -12.02 -38.95
CA TYR A 159 -13.34 -11.32 -37.72
C TYR A 159 -12.04 -11.06 -36.96
N SER A 160 -11.74 -9.79 -36.67
CA SER A 160 -10.52 -9.41 -35.95
C SER A 160 -10.86 -8.62 -34.70
N ALA A 161 -10.19 -8.94 -33.59
CA ALA A 161 -10.31 -8.20 -32.36
C ALA A 161 -9.63 -6.82 -32.48
N THR A 162 -10.21 -5.78 -31.88
CA THR A 162 -9.64 -4.42 -31.92
C THR A 162 -8.17 -4.38 -31.50
N GLU A 163 -7.81 -5.17 -30.47
CA GLU A 163 -6.45 -5.26 -29.96
C GLU A 163 -5.46 -5.83 -30.99
N TYR A 164 -5.89 -6.82 -31.79
CA TYR A 164 -5.07 -7.40 -32.86
C TYR A 164 -4.85 -6.42 -34.00
N ILE A 165 -5.89 -5.66 -34.35
CA ILE A 165 -5.82 -4.62 -35.38
C ILE A 165 -4.79 -3.56 -34.97
N GLN A 166 -4.78 -3.17 -33.69
CA GLN A 166 -3.86 -2.16 -33.16
C GLN A 166 -2.43 -2.68 -33.01
N ASN A 167 -2.25 -3.96 -32.64
CA ASN A 167 -0.95 -4.52 -32.28
C ASN A 167 -0.72 -5.89 -32.96
N PRO A 168 -0.61 -5.97 -34.30
CA PRO A 168 -0.60 -7.25 -35.03
C PRO A 168 0.61 -8.15 -34.73
N GLN A 169 1.66 -7.61 -34.11
CA GLN A 169 2.88 -8.35 -33.75
C GLN A 169 2.85 -8.93 -32.31
N GLY A 170 1.74 -8.74 -31.60
CA GLY A 170 1.60 -9.09 -30.18
C GLY A 170 1.57 -7.85 -29.28
N ILE A 171 1.34 -8.08 -27.98
CA ILE A 171 1.30 -7.02 -26.97
C ILE A 171 2.31 -7.30 -25.85
N ILE A 172 2.71 -6.25 -25.15
CA ILE A 172 3.55 -6.36 -23.96
C ILE A 172 2.67 -6.14 -22.74
N ILE A 173 2.57 -7.14 -21.88
CA ILE A 173 1.94 -6.98 -20.56
C ILE A 173 3.02 -6.42 -19.63
N ASN A 174 2.95 -5.10 -19.39
CA ASN A 174 3.91 -4.40 -18.55
C ASN A 174 3.36 -4.18 -17.14
N ASN A 175 3.87 -4.97 -16.19
CA ASN A 175 3.54 -4.88 -14.77
C ASN A 175 4.54 -4.03 -13.98
N TRP A 176 5.59 -3.48 -14.63
CA TRP A 176 6.60 -2.67 -13.95
C TRP A 176 6.05 -1.37 -13.39
N LEU A 177 5.03 -0.78 -14.00
CA LEU A 177 4.46 0.47 -13.50
C LEU A 177 3.85 0.25 -12.11
N GLN A 178 2.96 -0.73 -11.96
CA GLN A 178 2.36 -1.06 -10.67
C GLN A 178 3.41 -1.63 -9.70
N GLY A 179 4.33 -2.47 -10.19
CA GLY A 179 5.43 -3.02 -9.39
C GLY A 179 6.35 -1.95 -8.82
N SER A 180 6.73 -0.94 -9.61
CA SER A 180 7.58 0.18 -9.18
C SER A 180 6.88 1.11 -8.21
N LEU A 181 5.57 1.35 -8.37
CA LEU A 181 4.77 2.07 -7.38
C LEU A 181 4.74 1.33 -6.04
N LEU A 182 4.53 0.01 -6.06
CA LEU A 182 4.54 -0.82 -4.85
C LEU A 182 5.92 -0.82 -4.17
N ALA A 183 6.99 -0.97 -4.95
CA ALA A 183 8.35 -0.93 -4.43
C ALA A 183 8.74 0.45 -3.88
N GLY A 184 8.33 1.53 -4.57
CA GLY A 184 8.54 2.91 -4.11
C GLY A 184 7.85 3.18 -2.77
N ALA A 185 6.62 2.71 -2.59
CA ALA A 185 5.91 2.81 -1.31
C ALA A 185 6.65 2.06 -0.19
N GLY A 186 7.13 0.84 -0.46
CA GLY A 186 7.94 0.08 0.50
C GLY A 186 9.24 0.80 0.87
N PHE A 187 9.93 1.39 -0.11
CA PHE A 187 11.16 2.15 0.10
C PHE A 187 10.93 3.39 0.96
N LEU A 188 9.84 4.13 0.74
CA LEU A 188 9.46 5.27 1.58
C LEU A 188 9.25 4.87 3.04
N ILE A 189 8.57 3.74 3.30
CA ILE A 189 8.36 3.22 4.66
C ILE A 189 9.71 2.95 5.34
N VAL A 190 10.62 2.26 4.66
CA VAL A 190 11.95 1.94 5.20
C VAL A 190 12.73 3.22 5.52
N ILE A 191 12.71 4.22 4.64
CA ILE A 191 13.37 5.52 4.88
C ILE A 191 12.79 6.20 6.10
N ILE A 192 11.46 6.34 6.19
CA ILE A 192 10.78 7.04 7.28
C ILE A 192 11.12 6.38 8.62
N VAL A 193 11.05 5.05 8.70
CA VAL A 193 11.38 4.29 9.91
C VAL A 193 12.85 4.44 10.28
N SER A 194 13.75 4.39 9.31
CA SER A 194 15.20 4.55 9.53
C SER A 194 15.55 5.94 10.05
N VAL A 195 15.02 6.98 9.43
CA VAL A 195 15.22 8.39 9.85
C VAL A 195 14.65 8.62 11.24
N TRP A 196 13.46 8.07 11.53
CA TRP A 196 12.84 8.21 12.85
C TRP A 196 13.63 7.47 13.94
N SER A 197 14.09 6.25 13.64
CA SER A 197 14.94 5.46 14.54
C SER A 197 16.24 6.20 14.87
N PHE A 198 16.94 6.69 13.84
CA PHE A 198 18.19 7.44 14.00
C PHE A 198 18.00 8.73 14.81
N SER A 199 16.93 9.47 14.54
CA SER A 199 16.60 10.70 15.28
C SER A 199 16.29 10.44 16.76
N SER A 200 15.77 9.24 17.09
CA SER A 200 15.46 8.87 18.46
C SER A 200 16.70 8.58 19.30
N GLU A 201 17.74 7.97 18.71
CA GLU A 201 19.01 7.68 19.39
C GLU A 201 19.78 8.96 19.72
N GLN A 202 19.78 9.93 18.80
CA GLN A 202 20.45 11.22 19.02
C GLN A 202 19.89 11.96 20.23
N LYS A 203 18.56 11.93 20.42
CA LYS A 203 17.91 12.53 21.59
C LYS A 203 18.31 11.85 22.90
N GLN A 204 18.50 10.52 22.89
CA GLN A 204 18.95 9.79 24.08
C GLN A 204 20.40 10.13 24.44
N LYS A 205 21.30 10.17 23.45
CA LYS A 205 22.70 10.57 23.68
C LYS A 205 22.82 11.99 24.23
N ARG A 206 22.02 12.94 23.72
CA ARG A 206 21.97 14.31 24.26
C ARG A 206 21.52 14.35 25.73
N ARG A 207 20.49 13.57 26.09
CA ARG A 207 20.01 13.48 27.48
C ARG A 207 21.08 12.88 28.41
N GLN A 208 21.75 11.82 27.98
CA GLN A 208 22.83 11.20 28.76
C GLN A 208 23.99 12.17 29.03
N ARG A 209 24.40 12.96 28.02
CA ARG A 209 25.45 13.98 28.19
C ARG A 209 25.07 15.05 29.22
N ILE A 210 23.84 15.56 29.16
CA ILE A 210 23.35 16.56 30.13
C ILE A 210 23.31 15.97 31.55
N SER A 211 22.82 14.73 31.70
CA SER A 211 22.79 14.06 33.01
C SER A 211 24.20 13.80 33.56
N SER A 212 25.18 13.41 32.73
CA SER A 212 26.56 13.24 33.19
C SER A 212 27.21 14.56 33.61
N THR A 213 26.97 15.65 32.87
CA THR A 213 27.49 16.98 33.21
C THR A 213 26.89 17.49 34.52
N ASN A 214 25.57 17.36 34.70
CA ASN A 214 24.92 17.79 35.94
C ASN A 214 25.36 16.96 37.15
N ALA A 215 25.58 15.66 36.98
CA ALA A 215 26.09 14.80 38.05
C ALA A 215 27.55 15.15 38.44
N GLN A 216 28.38 15.57 37.47
CA GLN A 216 29.72 16.07 37.76
C GLN A 216 29.68 17.41 38.50
N ILE A 217 28.83 18.36 38.08
CA ILE A 217 28.66 19.65 38.75
C ILE A 217 28.20 19.45 40.20
N ALA A 218 27.21 18.59 40.44
CA ALA A 218 26.69 18.31 41.79
C ALA A 218 27.73 17.67 42.73
N ARG A 219 28.74 16.96 42.20
CA ARG A 219 29.84 16.39 43.01
C ARG A 219 30.90 17.41 43.39
N LEU A 220 31.02 18.53 42.66
CA LEU A 220 32.02 19.57 42.90
C LEU A 220 31.55 20.66 43.87
N THR A 221 30.25 20.75 44.17
CA THR A 221 29.67 21.76 45.06
C THR A 221 29.71 21.51 46.59
N PRO A 222 29.96 20.33 47.17
CA PRO A 222 29.82 20.17 48.63
C PRO A 222 30.88 20.92 49.45
N SER A 223 32.00 21.36 48.89
CA SER A 223 33.03 22.10 49.65
C SER A 223 32.98 23.63 49.49
N MET A 224 32.11 24.16 48.63
CA MET A 224 31.96 25.63 48.45
C MET A 224 30.81 26.21 49.29
N LEU A 225 29.85 25.38 49.71
CA LEU A 225 28.74 25.82 50.56
C LEU A 225 29.14 25.99 52.05
N ASP A 226 30.19 25.33 52.52
CA ASP A 226 30.71 25.55 53.88
C ASP A 226 31.48 26.87 54.04
N ILE A 227 31.92 27.51 52.94
CA ILE A 227 32.70 28.77 53.02
C ILE A 227 31.80 30.02 52.97
N VAL A 228 30.57 29.90 52.46
CA VAL A 228 29.65 31.05 52.35
C VAL A 228 28.67 31.15 53.54
N SER A 229 28.57 30.12 54.38
CA SER A 229 27.68 30.14 55.57
C SER A 229 28.22 30.95 56.76
N THR A 230 29.42 31.54 56.68
CA THR A 230 30.01 32.30 57.80
C THR A 230 29.98 33.83 57.64
N TYR A 231 29.35 34.38 56.60
CA TYR A 231 29.51 35.81 56.31
C TYR A 231 28.27 36.62 55.89
N TYR A 232 27.06 36.26 56.32
CA TYR A 232 25.94 37.22 56.28
C TYR A 232 24.95 36.97 57.43
N PRO A 233 24.86 37.87 58.44
CA PRO A 233 23.78 37.87 59.41
C PRO A 233 22.52 38.48 58.79
N ASP A 234 21.38 38.14 59.39
CA ASP A 234 20.02 38.65 59.20
C ASP A 234 19.92 40.01 58.50
N GLN A 235 19.13 40.04 57.42
CA GLN A 235 18.37 41.23 57.07
C GLN A 235 16.96 40.82 56.62
N ASP A 236 16.03 40.99 57.55
CA ASP A 236 14.62 41.24 57.28
C ASP A 236 14.47 42.38 56.25
N GLN A 237 13.71 42.12 55.17
CA GLN A 237 12.76 43.01 54.50
C GLN A 237 12.37 42.37 53.16
N GLN A 238 11.13 41.91 53.02
CA GLN A 238 10.09 42.68 52.32
C GLN A 238 10.59 43.25 50.98
N ASP A 239 10.31 42.57 49.87
CA ASP A 239 9.44 43.17 48.88
C ASP A 239 9.00 42.19 47.79
N THR A 240 7.68 42.19 47.60
CA THR A 240 6.95 41.62 46.48
C THR A 240 7.42 42.21 45.15
N LEU A 241 8.11 41.45 44.32
CA LEU A 241 8.25 41.74 42.90
C LEU A 241 7.81 40.53 42.07
N LYS A 242 6.53 40.59 41.67
CA LYS A 242 5.97 39.83 40.54
C LYS A 242 6.80 40.13 39.30
N LEU A 243 7.71 39.23 38.92
CA LEU A 243 8.32 39.27 37.60
C LEU A 243 7.61 38.26 36.69
N SER A 244 6.53 38.73 36.06
CA SER A 244 5.93 38.14 34.87
C SER A 244 7.01 38.00 33.81
N THR A 245 7.51 36.78 33.60
CA THR A 245 8.27 36.44 32.39
C THR A 245 7.28 35.94 31.34
N GLN A 246 6.70 36.93 30.68
CA GLN A 246 5.91 36.78 29.47
C GLN A 246 6.84 36.25 28.36
N SER A 247 6.84 34.94 28.15
CA SER A 247 7.43 34.30 26.98
C SER A 247 6.53 34.54 25.78
N HIS A 248 6.59 35.75 25.24
CA HIS A 248 6.13 36.08 23.90
C HIS A 248 7.23 35.65 22.93
N VAL A 249 7.07 34.49 22.28
CA VAL A 249 7.91 34.08 21.15
C VAL A 249 7.00 33.58 20.04
N ASP A 250 6.79 34.49 19.08
CA ASP A 250 6.69 34.27 17.64
C ASP A 250 5.93 33.02 17.15
N GLN A 251 4.61 33.18 17.05
CA GLN A 251 3.85 32.60 15.93
C GLN A 251 3.97 33.57 14.73
N GLN A 252 5.13 33.57 14.09
CA GLN A 252 5.25 34.09 12.73
C GLN A 252 4.81 33.01 11.74
N ASP A 253 3.75 33.35 11.01
CA ASP A 253 3.70 33.25 9.55
C ASP A 253 4.47 32.08 8.92
N THR A 254 3.74 31.01 8.61
CA THR A 254 4.00 30.27 7.38
C THR A 254 2.69 29.91 6.70
N LEU A 255 2.32 30.83 5.80
CA LEU A 255 1.82 30.55 4.45
C LEU A 255 0.50 29.75 4.36
N ARG A 256 -0.57 30.54 4.35
CA ARG A 256 -1.68 30.35 3.42
C ARG A 256 -1.14 30.12 2.00
N LEU A 257 -1.23 28.89 1.50
CA LEU A 257 -1.23 28.63 0.06
C LEU A 257 -2.66 28.22 -0.33
N ALA A 258 -3.42 29.22 -0.74
CA ALA A 258 -4.67 29.04 -1.46
C ALA A 258 -4.35 28.54 -2.87
N ALA A 259 -4.56 27.24 -3.11
CA ALA A 259 -4.63 26.72 -4.47
C ALA A 259 -6.04 27.03 -5.01
N ASN A 260 -6.15 28.18 -5.67
CA ASN A 260 -7.20 28.47 -6.64
C ASN A 260 -7.01 27.51 -7.83
N THR A 261 -7.72 26.38 -7.84
CA THR A 261 -7.93 25.62 -9.07
C THR A 261 -9.17 26.18 -9.77
N HIS A 262 -8.89 26.98 -10.80
CA HIS A 262 -9.79 27.45 -11.83
C HIS A 262 -10.25 26.23 -12.67
N PRO A 263 -11.55 25.99 -12.89
CA PRO A 263 -11.99 25.07 -13.93
C PRO A 263 -11.91 25.77 -15.28
N ASP A 264 -10.90 25.42 -16.07
CA ASP A 264 -10.83 25.81 -17.47
C ASP A 264 -12.09 25.31 -18.21
N GLN A 265 -12.71 26.28 -18.89
CA GLN A 265 -13.77 26.08 -19.86
C GLN A 265 -13.29 25.11 -20.94
N GLN A 266 -13.95 23.96 -21.07
CA GLN A 266 -13.84 23.14 -22.27
C GLN A 266 -14.59 23.83 -23.41
N ASP A 267 -13.80 24.48 -24.25
CA ASP A 267 -14.16 25.02 -25.55
C ASP A 267 -14.67 23.88 -26.44
N THR A 268 -15.97 23.89 -26.72
CA THR A 268 -16.63 22.92 -27.60
C THR A 268 -16.40 23.36 -29.03
N ARG A 269 -15.34 22.83 -29.66
CA ARG A 269 -15.16 22.96 -31.11
C ARG A 269 -16.12 22.04 -31.83
N GLU A 270 -17.15 22.63 -32.43
CA GLU A 270 -17.98 22.00 -33.46
C GLU A 270 -17.11 21.57 -34.66
N LEU A 271 -17.23 20.31 -35.06
CA LEU A 271 -16.68 19.84 -36.33
C LEU A 271 -17.62 20.23 -37.49
N PRO A 272 -17.09 20.69 -38.62
CA PRO A 272 -17.90 20.96 -39.81
C PRO A 272 -18.39 19.65 -40.44
N SER A 273 -19.68 19.65 -40.77
CA SER A 273 -20.36 18.59 -41.52
C SER A 273 -19.72 18.38 -42.90
N PRO A 274 -19.64 17.13 -43.40
CA PRO A 274 -19.20 16.86 -44.77
C PRO A 274 -20.26 17.31 -45.79
N PRO A 275 -19.84 17.79 -46.98
CA PRO A 275 -20.75 18.14 -48.07
C PRO A 275 -21.41 16.89 -48.67
N ALA A 276 -22.66 17.08 -49.11
CA ALA A 276 -23.50 16.10 -49.80
C ALA A 276 -23.02 15.81 -51.23
#